data_AF-K6V0Z6-F1
#
_entry.id   AF-K6V0Z6-F1
#
_cell.length_a   1.000
_cell.length_b   1.000
_cell.length_c   1.000
_cell.angle_alpha   90.00
_cell.angle_beta   90.00
_cell.angle_gamma   90.00
#
_symmetry.space_group_name_H-M   'P 1'
#
loop_
_entity.id
_entity.type
_entity.pdbx_description
1 polymer ?
#
loop_
_entity_poly.entity_id
_entity_poly.type
_entity_poly.pdbx_seq_one_letter_code
_entity_poly.pdbx_strand_id
1 'polypeptide(L)'
;MPIHERGPLIKKKRRFFDLKLFRQHLRRQKTEEIENEKREILKSCAKDPPENWNVKKFLAKIEIGENIDEIDRAFKSWTDFITITPKELYAMECLTNEQRRKIWKYVNQFNYGLYPEDSYDDFVRNFQAPPLENENKPWTKEDEENFEFYLNYFDVHFGDPWIYISWKMKRTFDDVQNKYIELYLKKKNKNRKCEICLTKSTTPLLMNRKFKLDPPFLFFIPSSVNFPPMSIYDYCKKKESLSVSTQHRNAGDETALRGGSSQQRLVEDDALYPSYGSFIFSPSFLRYVDKACF
;
A
#
# COMPACT_ATOMS: atom_id res chain seq x y z
N MET A 1 -13.00 -55.51 -46.46
CA MET A 1 -11.90 -55.29 -47.44
C MET A 1 -10.86 -54.38 -46.81
N PRO A 2 -9.55 -54.70 -46.91
CA PRO A 2 -8.50 -54.02 -46.17
C PRO A 2 -8.02 -52.77 -46.94
N ILE A 3 -7.79 -51.66 -46.23
CA ILE A 3 -7.10 -50.48 -46.75
C ILE A 3 -5.73 -50.44 -46.08
N HIS A 4 -4.82 -51.30 -46.53
CA HIS A 4 -3.38 -51.03 -46.44
C HIS A 4 -2.89 -50.57 -47.81
N GLU A 5 -1.84 -49.76 -47.81
CA GLU A 5 -1.19 -49.14 -48.99
C GLU A 5 -1.74 -47.80 -49.47
N ARG A 6 -1.61 -46.76 -48.63
CA ARG A 6 -1.09 -45.49 -49.16
C ARG A 6 0.31 -45.32 -48.59
N GLY A 7 1.32 -45.53 -49.43
CA GLY A 7 2.71 -45.21 -49.10
C GLY A 7 2.87 -43.75 -48.65
N PRO A 8 4.02 -43.37 -48.07
CA PRO A 8 4.24 -42.02 -47.56
C PRO A 8 3.90 -40.99 -48.64
N LEU A 9 3.01 -40.04 -48.32
CA LEU A 9 2.59 -38.99 -49.24
C LEU A 9 3.84 -38.31 -49.81
N ILE A 10 4.13 -38.56 -51.09
CA ILE A 10 5.26 -37.96 -51.80
C ILE A 10 5.02 -36.45 -51.78
N LYS A 11 5.69 -35.75 -50.87
CA LYS A 11 5.62 -34.29 -50.78
C LYS A 11 6.18 -33.74 -52.08
N LYS A 12 5.31 -33.24 -52.97
CA LYS A 12 5.72 -32.57 -54.20
C LYS A 12 6.76 -31.51 -53.85
N LYS A 13 7.97 -31.59 -54.42
CA LYS A 13 9.00 -30.56 -54.25
C LYS A 13 8.41 -29.23 -54.70
N ARG A 14 8.28 -28.28 -53.77
CA ARG A 14 7.74 -26.96 -54.06
C ARG A 14 8.72 -26.23 -54.98
N ARG A 15 8.24 -25.74 -56.12
CA ARG A 15 9.05 -25.03 -57.12
C ARG A 15 9.43 -23.61 -56.70
N PHE A 16 8.72 -23.03 -55.74
CA PHE A 16 8.89 -21.63 -55.32
C PHE A 16 9.03 -21.51 -53.81
N PHE A 17 9.85 -20.54 -53.40
CA PHE A 17 10.07 -20.19 -52.00
C PHE A 17 8.85 -19.43 -51.46
N ASP A 18 8.18 -20.01 -50.47
CA ASP A 18 7.04 -19.38 -49.81
C ASP A 18 7.54 -18.50 -48.66
N LEU A 19 7.58 -17.20 -48.91
CA LEU A 19 8.03 -16.20 -47.94
C LEU A 19 7.22 -16.25 -46.64
N LYS A 20 5.93 -16.63 -46.69
CA LYS A 20 5.06 -16.70 -45.51
C LYS A 20 5.46 -17.86 -44.60
N LEU A 21 5.69 -19.04 -45.18
CA LEU A 21 6.14 -20.20 -44.42
C LEU A 21 7.57 -20.05 -43.93
N PHE A 22 8.43 -19.41 -44.70
CA PHE A 22 9.78 -19.09 -44.25
C PHE A 22 9.77 -18.13 -43.06
N ARG A 23 8.98 -17.04 -43.12
CA ARG A 23 8.80 -16.12 -41.98
C ARG A 23 8.21 -16.84 -40.76
N GLN A 24 7.28 -17.77 -40.97
CA GLN A 24 6.72 -18.58 -39.88
C GLN A 24 7.78 -19.51 -39.27
N HIS A 25 8.62 -20.13 -40.09
CA HIS A 25 9.71 -20.98 -39.64
C HIS A 25 10.75 -20.18 -38.86
N LEU A 26 11.18 -19.01 -39.35
CA LEU A 26 12.09 -18.13 -38.63
C LEU A 26 11.54 -17.68 -37.28
N ARG A 27 10.24 -17.32 -37.22
CA ARG A 27 9.59 -17.00 -35.94
C ARG A 27 9.64 -18.19 -34.98
N ARG A 28 9.36 -19.39 -35.49
CA ARG A 28 9.39 -20.62 -34.69
C ARG A 28 10.79 -20.95 -34.18
N GLN A 29 11.80 -20.88 -35.04
CA GLN A 29 13.21 -21.06 -34.65
C GLN A 29 13.62 -20.06 -33.58
N LYS A 30 13.33 -18.77 -33.80
CA LYS A 30 13.62 -17.73 -32.80
C LYS A 30 12.92 -17.98 -31.47
N THR A 31 11.67 -18.42 -31.47
CA THR A 31 10.97 -18.78 -30.22
C THR A 31 11.57 -20.01 -29.55
N GLU A 32 12.00 -21.01 -30.31
CA GLU A 32 12.65 -22.21 -29.79
C GLU A 32 14.02 -21.89 -29.18
N GLU A 33 14.81 -21.01 -29.81
CA GLU A 33 16.08 -20.48 -29.27
C GLU A 33 15.85 -19.73 -27.95
N ILE A 34 14.88 -18.79 -27.91
CA ILE A 34 14.54 -18.05 -26.68
C ILE A 34 14.05 -19.00 -25.58
N GLU A 35 13.26 -20.03 -25.92
CA GLU A 35 12.83 -21.05 -24.95
C GLU A 35 14.05 -21.84 -24.43
N ASN A 36 15.03 -22.17 -25.27
CA ASN A 36 16.23 -22.90 -24.87
C ASN A 36 17.15 -22.05 -23.97
N GLU A 37 17.38 -20.79 -24.32
CA GLU A 37 18.14 -19.86 -23.48
C GLU A 37 17.50 -19.70 -22.11
N LYS A 38 16.17 -19.51 -22.06
CA LYS A 38 15.43 -19.44 -20.79
C LYS A 38 15.60 -20.71 -19.95
N ARG A 39 15.65 -21.88 -20.58
CA ARG A 39 15.88 -23.15 -19.87
C ARG A 39 17.28 -23.22 -19.28
N GLU A 40 18.30 -22.84 -20.03
CA GLU A 40 19.68 -22.83 -19.54
C GLU A 40 19.82 -21.87 -18.35
N ILE A 41 19.20 -20.70 -18.42
CA ILE A 41 19.14 -19.75 -17.30
C ILE A 41 18.42 -20.38 -16.11
N LEU A 42 17.25 -20.99 -16.31
CA LEU A 42 16.51 -21.66 -15.22
C LEU A 42 17.30 -22.81 -14.59
N LYS A 43 18.10 -23.54 -15.37
CA LYS A 43 19.00 -24.58 -14.85
C LYS A 43 20.12 -24.00 -13.99
N SER A 44 20.67 -22.85 -14.39
CA SER A 44 21.68 -22.16 -13.58
C SER A 44 21.12 -21.58 -12.27
N CYS A 45 19.84 -21.18 -12.28
CA CYS A 45 19.13 -20.66 -11.12
C CYS A 45 18.32 -21.73 -10.36
N ALA A 46 18.51 -23.01 -10.67
CA ALA A 46 17.74 -24.09 -10.07
C ALA A 46 18.05 -24.19 -8.57
N LYS A 47 17.01 -24.35 -7.76
CA LYS A 47 17.16 -24.53 -6.31
C LYS A 47 17.73 -25.91 -5.99
N ASP A 48 18.67 -25.94 -5.06
CA ASP A 48 19.24 -27.18 -4.53
C ASP A 48 18.18 -28.03 -3.83
N PRO A 49 18.35 -29.36 -3.78
CA PRO A 49 17.43 -30.24 -3.08
C PRO A 49 17.41 -29.93 -1.58
N PRO A 50 16.25 -30.02 -0.90
CA PRO A 50 16.20 -30.02 0.56
C PRO A 50 17.07 -31.15 1.13
N GLU A 51 17.55 -30.99 2.37
CA GLU A 51 18.48 -31.94 2.99
C GLU A 51 18.00 -33.39 2.86
N ASN A 52 18.82 -34.22 2.20
CA ASN A 52 18.59 -35.65 1.94
C ASN A 52 17.45 -35.99 0.97
N TRP A 53 16.95 -35.04 0.17
CA TRP A 53 15.94 -35.31 -0.85
C TRP A 53 16.58 -35.67 -2.20
N ASN A 54 16.10 -36.77 -2.78
CA ASN A 54 16.34 -37.14 -4.18
C ASN A 54 14.99 -37.08 -4.93
N VAL A 55 15.02 -37.12 -6.27
CA VAL A 55 13.82 -37.12 -7.12
C VAL A 55 12.82 -38.19 -6.63
N LYS A 56 13.26 -39.45 -6.45
CA LYS A 56 12.46 -40.51 -5.81
C LYS A 56 11.78 -40.13 -4.49
N LYS A 57 12.49 -39.47 -3.57
CA LYS A 57 11.91 -39.06 -2.27
C LYS A 57 10.91 -37.92 -2.42
N PHE A 58 11.15 -36.98 -3.34
CA PHE A 58 10.20 -35.92 -3.67
C PHE A 58 8.91 -36.49 -4.26
N LEU A 59 9.03 -37.39 -5.24
CA LEU A 59 7.89 -38.08 -5.85
C LEU A 59 7.09 -38.90 -4.83
N ALA A 60 7.77 -39.56 -3.88
CA ALA A 60 7.14 -40.29 -2.80
C ALA A 60 6.37 -39.37 -1.83
N LYS A 61 6.96 -38.23 -1.43
CA LYS A 61 6.30 -37.26 -0.54
C LYS A 61 5.09 -36.57 -1.16
N ILE A 62 5.02 -36.51 -2.48
CA ILE A 62 3.86 -35.98 -3.20
C ILE A 62 2.77 -37.05 -3.36
N GLU A 63 3.02 -38.31 -2.97
CA GLU A 63 2.06 -39.41 -3.12
C GLU A 63 1.63 -39.58 -4.58
N ILE A 64 2.59 -39.69 -5.51
CA ILE A 64 2.30 -39.86 -6.95
C ILE A 64 1.68 -41.23 -7.27
N GLY A 65 1.85 -42.21 -6.37
CA GLY A 65 1.32 -43.57 -6.50
C GLY A 65 2.33 -44.53 -7.11
N GLU A 66 1.87 -45.35 -8.06
CA GLU A 66 2.69 -46.33 -8.78
C GLU A 66 3.64 -45.66 -9.81
N ASN A 67 4.69 -46.38 -10.25
CA ASN A 67 5.70 -45.97 -11.25
C ASN A 67 6.77 -44.95 -10.81
N ILE A 68 6.97 -44.71 -9.51
CA ILE A 68 7.99 -43.77 -9.01
C ILE A 68 9.40 -44.10 -9.56
N ASP A 69 9.78 -45.37 -9.59
CA ASP A 69 11.10 -45.80 -10.04
C ASP A 69 11.34 -45.60 -11.54
N GLU A 70 10.28 -45.70 -12.36
CA GLU A 70 10.36 -45.45 -13.80
C GLU A 70 10.46 -43.96 -14.10
N ILE A 71 9.73 -43.15 -13.34
CA ILE A 71 9.76 -41.69 -13.45
C ILE A 71 11.12 -41.15 -12.98
N ASP A 72 11.67 -41.67 -11.89
CA ASP A 72 13.00 -41.29 -11.38
C ASP A 72 14.09 -41.54 -12.43
N ARG A 73 14.04 -42.69 -13.13
CA ARG A 73 14.98 -43.03 -14.22
C ARG A 73 14.85 -42.14 -15.45
N ALA A 74 13.70 -41.50 -15.65
CA ALA A 74 13.52 -40.58 -16.78
C ALA A 74 14.33 -39.29 -16.61
N PHE A 75 14.74 -38.97 -15.38
CA PHE A 75 15.53 -37.77 -15.07
C PHE A 75 16.98 -38.11 -14.79
N LYS A 76 17.91 -37.36 -15.40
CA LYS A 76 19.36 -37.55 -15.22
C LYS A 76 19.87 -36.91 -13.93
N SER A 77 19.24 -35.82 -13.51
CA SER A 77 19.62 -35.04 -12.33
C SER A 77 18.41 -34.39 -11.67
N TRP A 78 18.59 -33.95 -10.43
CA TRP A 78 17.63 -33.13 -9.71
C TRP A 78 17.32 -31.80 -10.42
N THR A 79 18.35 -31.16 -11.00
CA THR A 79 18.20 -29.91 -11.76
C THR A 79 17.33 -30.10 -13.00
N ASP A 80 17.45 -31.23 -13.70
CA ASP A 80 16.59 -31.57 -14.84
C ASP A 80 15.14 -31.82 -14.41
N PHE A 81 14.92 -32.38 -13.21
CA PHE A 81 13.58 -32.61 -12.68
C PHE A 81 12.86 -31.32 -12.26
N ILE A 82 13.54 -30.39 -11.57
CA ILE A 82 12.91 -29.13 -11.13
C ILE A 82 12.63 -28.16 -12.28
N THR A 83 13.49 -28.15 -13.29
CA THR A 83 13.37 -27.24 -14.44
C THR A 83 12.51 -27.81 -15.56
N ILE A 84 11.81 -28.91 -15.30
CA ILE A 84 11.03 -29.61 -16.29
C ILE A 84 9.93 -28.73 -16.88
N THR A 85 9.69 -28.84 -18.19
CA THR A 85 8.60 -28.11 -18.83
C THR A 85 7.32 -28.96 -18.93
N PRO A 86 6.13 -28.34 -19.03
CA PRO A 86 4.90 -29.08 -19.32
C PRO A 86 5.01 -29.91 -20.60
N LYS A 87 5.67 -29.39 -21.64
CA LYS A 87 5.87 -30.09 -22.92
C LYS A 87 6.64 -31.41 -22.74
N GLU A 88 7.68 -31.41 -21.91
CA GLU A 88 8.47 -32.61 -21.58
C GLU A 88 7.69 -33.60 -20.71
N LEU A 89 6.92 -33.11 -19.74
CA LEU A 89 5.99 -33.95 -18.95
C LEU A 89 4.99 -34.69 -19.84
N TYR A 90 4.44 -34.02 -20.86
CA TYR A 90 3.51 -34.63 -21.81
C TYR A 90 4.20 -35.56 -22.82
N ALA A 91 5.48 -35.39 -23.09
CA ALA A 91 6.25 -36.26 -23.98
C ALA A 91 6.61 -37.61 -23.33
N MET A 92 6.64 -37.69 -22.00
CA MET A 92 6.91 -38.95 -21.29
C MET A 92 5.69 -39.85 -21.28
N GLU A 93 5.82 -41.05 -21.86
CA GLU A 93 4.73 -42.02 -21.99
C GLU A 93 4.36 -42.71 -20.67
N CYS A 94 5.30 -42.81 -19.71
CA CYS A 94 5.11 -43.49 -18.42
C CYS A 94 4.24 -42.74 -17.40
N LEU A 95 3.75 -41.54 -17.73
CA LEU A 95 2.99 -40.68 -16.83
C LEU A 95 1.51 -40.55 -17.23
N THR A 96 0.63 -40.74 -16.26
CA THR A 96 -0.79 -40.37 -16.40
C THR A 96 -0.97 -38.85 -16.38
N ASN A 97 -2.07 -38.35 -16.95
CA ASN A 97 -2.35 -36.91 -16.95
C ASN A 97 -2.50 -36.31 -15.55
N GLU A 98 -2.99 -37.08 -14.58
CA GLU A 98 -3.10 -36.65 -13.18
C GLU A 98 -1.72 -36.51 -12.54
N GLN A 99 -0.83 -37.49 -12.73
CA GLN A 99 0.55 -37.44 -12.25
C GLN A 99 1.32 -36.28 -12.87
N ARG A 100 1.16 -36.03 -14.19
CA ARG A 100 1.77 -34.86 -14.87
C ARG A 100 1.37 -33.55 -14.20
N ARG A 101 0.07 -33.36 -13.95
CA ARG A 101 -0.45 -32.15 -13.28
C ARG A 101 0.07 -32.03 -11.85
N LYS A 102 0.13 -33.14 -11.12
CA LYS A 102 0.60 -33.19 -9.74
C LYS A 102 2.08 -32.82 -9.65
N ILE A 103 2.94 -33.46 -10.46
CA ILE A 103 4.37 -33.15 -10.56
C ILE A 103 4.56 -31.67 -10.89
N TRP A 104 3.87 -31.17 -11.92
CA TRP A 104 3.98 -29.77 -12.33
C TRP A 104 3.59 -28.78 -11.22
N LYS A 105 2.50 -29.05 -10.49
CA LYS A 105 2.05 -28.22 -9.37
C LYS A 105 3.12 -28.16 -8.28
N TYR A 106 3.60 -29.31 -7.81
CA TYR A 106 4.52 -29.37 -6.67
C TYR A 106 5.95 -28.92 -7.02
N VAL A 107 6.41 -29.15 -8.25
CA VAL A 107 7.67 -28.57 -8.74
C VAL A 107 7.59 -27.04 -8.76
N ASN A 108 6.46 -26.46 -9.21
CA ASN A 108 6.27 -25.01 -9.14
C ASN A 108 6.21 -24.51 -7.69
N GLN A 109 5.47 -25.18 -6.80
CA GLN A 109 5.44 -24.82 -5.39
C GLN A 109 6.85 -24.85 -4.77
N PHE A 110 7.65 -25.86 -5.10
CA PHE A 110 9.04 -25.96 -4.68
C PHE A 110 9.89 -24.79 -5.21
N ASN A 111 9.75 -24.45 -6.50
CA ASN A 111 10.43 -23.30 -7.11
C ASN A 111 10.06 -21.97 -6.44
N TYR A 112 8.82 -21.81 -5.99
CA TYR A 112 8.40 -20.64 -5.22
C TYR A 112 8.76 -20.71 -3.72
N GLY A 113 9.33 -21.82 -3.24
CA GLY A 113 9.66 -22.01 -1.83
C GLY A 113 8.45 -22.25 -0.93
N LEU A 114 7.35 -22.75 -1.50
CA LEU A 114 6.08 -23.07 -0.82
C LEU A 114 5.97 -24.57 -0.44
N TYR A 115 6.98 -25.36 -0.74
CA TYR A 115 7.02 -26.79 -0.46
C TYR A 115 8.48 -27.15 -0.20
N PRO A 116 8.83 -27.94 0.84
CA PRO A 116 8.00 -28.88 1.61
C PRO A 116 7.23 -28.30 2.81
N GLU A 117 7.69 -27.17 3.32
CA GLU A 117 7.19 -26.57 4.56
C GLU A 117 6.19 -25.47 4.20
N ASP A 118 4.92 -25.74 4.44
CA ASP A 118 3.79 -24.83 4.21
C ASP A 118 3.57 -23.92 5.45
N SER A 119 4.65 -23.52 6.13
CA SER A 119 4.55 -22.60 7.25
C SER A 119 4.26 -21.20 6.72
N TYR A 120 3.11 -20.64 7.10
CA TYR A 120 2.72 -19.28 6.74
C TYR A 120 3.83 -18.26 7.10
N ASP A 121 4.55 -18.51 8.18
CA ASP A 121 5.63 -17.63 8.64
C ASP A 121 6.84 -17.64 7.69
N ASP A 122 7.15 -18.78 7.08
CA ASP A 122 8.22 -18.89 6.07
C ASP A 122 7.80 -18.26 4.74
N PHE A 123 6.51 -18.35 4.38
CA PHE A 123 5.96 -17.59 3.26
C PHE A 123 6.11 -16.09 3.50
N VAL A 124 5.68 -15.58 4.65
CA VAL A 124 5.84 -14.16 4.98
C VAL A 124 7.32 -13.77 4.93
N ARG A 125 8.22 -14.55 5.53
CA ARG A 125 9.67 -14.27 5.52
C ARG A 125 10.26 -14.21 4.11
N ASN A 126 9.87 -15.11 3.21
CA ASN A 126 10.41 -15.18 1.85
C ASN A 126 9.89 -14.06 0.94
N PHE A 127 8.68 -13.56 1.18
CA PHE A 127 8.05 -12.50 0.40
C PHE A 127 8.16 -11.12 1.05
N GLN A 128 8.65 -11.04 2.28
CA GLN A 128 8.91 -9.78 2.96
C GLN A 128 10.09 -9.07 2.30
N ALA A 129 9.89 -7.80 1.96
CA ALA A 129 10.99 -6.96 1.49
C ALA A 129 12.07 -6.89 2.59
N PRO A 130 13.37 -6.80 2.21
CA PRO A 130 14.41 -6.53 3.19
C PRO A 130 14.05 -5.25 3.97
N PRO A 131 14.27 -5.24 5.30
CA PRO A 131 13.94 -4.09 6.12
C PRO A 131 14.67 -2.84 5.61
N LEU A 132 14.03 -1.68 5.74
CA LEU A 132 14.66 -0.43 5.32
C LEU A 132 15.86 -0.11 6.21
N GLU A 133 16.88 0.53 5.64
CA GLU A 133 18.14 0.81 6.35
C GLU A 133 17.94 1.57 7.67
N ASN A 134 16.95 2.46 7.74
CA ASN A 134 16.64 3.26 8.91
C ASN A 134 15.30 2.91 9.55
N GLU A 135 14.77 1.73 9.24
CA GLU A 135 13.53 1.24 9.86
C GLU A 135 13.69 1.15 11.39
N ASN A 136 12.77 1.77 12.13
CA ASN A 136 12.73 1.82 13.60
C ASN A 136 13.94 2.46 14.29
N LYS A 137 14.87 3.10 13.57
CA LYS A 137 15.97 3.84 14.19
C LYS A 137 15.45 5.17 14.77
N PRO A 138 15.99 5.64 15.91
CA PRO A 138 15.60 6.94 16.45
C PRO A 138 15.99 8.07 15.47
N TRP A 139 15.26 9.18 15.53
CA TRP A 139 15.57 10.36 14.71
C TRP A 139 16.80 11.08 15.26
N THR A 140 17.82 11.25 14.42
CA THR A 140 18.99 12.08 14.72
C THR A 140 18.79 13.51 14.23
N LYS A 141 19.64 14.45 14.68
CA LYS A 141 19.57 15.85 14.22
C LYS A 141 19.87 15.97 12.72
N GLU A 142 20.79 15.15 12.21
CA GLU A 142 21.11 15.10 10.78
C GLU A 142 19.92 14.59 9.95
N ASP A 143 19.16 13.62 10.48
CA ASP A 143 17.92 13.16 9.84
C ASP A 143 16.87 14.28 9.78
N GLU A 144 16.76 15.10 10.83
CA GLU A 144 15.83 16.22 10.87
C GLU A 144 16.19 17.27 9.80
N GLU A 145 17.47 17.64 9.67
CA GLU A 145 17.94 18.57 8.63
C GLU A 145 17.67 18.04 7.20
N ASN A 146 17.95 16.74 6.97
CA ASN A 146 17.64 16.08 5.70
C ASN A 146 16.13 16.05 5.43
N PHE A 147 15.32 15.85 6.46
CA PHE A 147 13.87 15.87 6.34
C PHE A 147 13.34 17.26 5.96
N GLU A 148 13.85 18.33 6.58
CA GLU A 148 13.49 19.71 6.20
C GLU A 148 13.89 20.01 4.75
N PHE A 149 15.06 19.54 4.32
CA PHE A 149 15.50 19.66 2.93
C PHE A 149 14.52 18.97 1.97
N TYR A 150 14.14 17.72 2.24
CA TYR A 150 13.24 16.99 1.35
C TYR A 150 11.82 17.54 1.33
N LEU A 151 11.32 18.06 2.46
CA LEU A 151 10.02 18.74 2.52
C LEU A 151 9.95 19.95 1.57
N ASN A 152 11.05 20.69 1.44
CA ASN A 152 11.13 21.84 0.53
C ASN A 152 11.40 21.41 -0.92
N TYR A 153 12.05 20.27 -1.12
CA TYR A 153 12.39 19.75 -2.44
C TYR A 153 11.20 19.11 -3.16
N PHE A 154 10.38 18.33 -2.45
CA PHE A 154 9.23 17.66 -3.05
C PHE A 154 7.98 18.55 -3.02
N ASP A 155 7.45 18.85 -4.21
CA ASP A 155 6.22 19.62 -4.35
C ASP A 155 4.98 18.76 -4.01
N VAL A 156 4.13 19.28 -3.13
CA VAL A 156 2.85 18.67 -2.73
C VAL A 156 1.89 18.55 -3.92
N HIS A 157 2.07 19.36 -4.97
CA HIS A 157 1.24 19.30 -6.17
C HIS A 157 1.62 18.15 -7.12
N PHE A 158 2.75 17.47 -6.90
CA PHE A 158 3.23 16.37 -7.74
C PHE A 158 3.23 15.02 -6.99
N GLY A 159 2.03 14.54 -6.67
CA GLY A 159 1.82 13.24 -6.01
C GLY A 159 1.87 13.30 -4.48
N ASP A 160 2.02 12.14 -3.85
CA ASP A 160 2.15 12.06 -2.39
C ASP A 160 3.63 12.25 -1.99
N PRO A 161 4.01 13.41 -1.40
CA PRO A 161 5.40 13.70 -1.07
C PRO A 161 5.97 12.72 -0.05
N TRP A 162 5.13 12.15 0.81
CA TRP A 162 5.56 11.26 1.89
C TRP A 162 6.21 9.98 1.37
N ILE A 163 5.74 9.45 0.24
CA ILE A 163 6.30 8.24 -0.39
C ILE A 163 7.74 8.49 -0.84
N TYR A 164 8.01 9.66 -1.41
CA TYR A 164 9.34 9.99 -1.91
C TYR A 164 10.31 10.30 -0.77
N ILE A 165 9.83 11.02 0.25
CA ILE A 165 10.62 11.32 1.44
C ILE A 165 10.95 10.02 2.18
N SER A 166 9.98 9.14 2.40
CA SER A 166 10.19 7.85 3.08
C SER A 166 11.18 6.97 2.33
N TRP A 167 11.12 6.98 0.99
CA TRP A 167 12.07 6.27 0.14
C TRP A 167 13.49 6.83 0.24
N LYS A 168 13.65 8.16 0.21
CA LYS A 168 14.97 8.83 0.30
C LYS A 168 15.61 8.65 1.68
N MET A 169 14.81 8.75 2.74
CA MET A 169 15.28 8.59 4.11
C MET A 169 15.41 7.12 4.54
N LYS A 170 14.95 6.18 3.71
CA LYS A 170 14.90 4.74 4.01
C LYS A 170 14.20 4.46 5.34
N ARG A 171 13.07 5.15 5.55
CA ARG A 171 12.20 5.01 6.73
C ARG A 171 10.79 4.63 6.27
N THR A 172 9.99 4.08 7.17
CA THR A 172 8.58 3.78 6.90
C THR A 172 7.78 5.06 6.68
N PHE A 173 6.75 4.99 5.84
CA PHE A 173 5.84 6.10 5.57
C PHE A 173 5.25 6.71 6.85
N ASP A 174 4.76 5.86 7.76
CA ASP A 174 4.09 6.29 8.99
C ASP A 174 5.04 7.07 9.92
N ASP A 175 6.30 6.63 10.04
CA ASP A 175 7.32 7.30 10.86
C ASP A 175 7.60 8.73 10.35
N VAL A 176 7.77 8.89 9.04
CA VAL A 176 8.00 10.19 8.40
C VAL A 176 6.80 11.12 8.59
N GLN A 177 5.57 10.63 8.39
CA GLN A 177 4.36 11.41 8.58
C GLN A 177 4.16 11.83 10.04
N ASN A 178 4.41 10.92 10.99
CA ASN A 178 4.33 11.22 12.42
C ASN A 178 5.35 12.28 12.82
N LYS A 179 6.57 12.22 12.28
CA LYS A 179 7.59 13.22 12.51
C LYS A 179 7.20 14.60 11.98
N TYR A 180 6.58 14.65 10.79
CA TYR A 180 6.01 15.90 10.25
C TYR A 180 4.97 16.51 11.19
N ILE A 181 4.04 15.68 11.69
CA ILE A 181 2.99 16.11 12.61
C ILE A 181 3.62 16.71 13.88
N GLU A 182 4.64 16.05 14.41
CA GLU A 182 5.34 16.49 15.62
C GLU A 182 6.09 17.82 15.43
N LEU A 183 6.88 17.93 14.36
CA LEU A 183 7.74 19.09 14.12
C LEU A 183 6.96 20.32 13.67
N TYR A 184 6.01 20.16 12.75
CA TYR A 184 5.34 21.29 12.10
C TYR A 184 3.91 21.48 12.57
N LEU A 185 3.05 20.46 12.48
CA LEU A 185 1.61 20.63 12.75
C LEU A 185 1.34 20.92 14.23
N LYS A 186 1.97 20.18 15.16
CA LYS A 186 1.83 20.44 16.60
C LYS A 186 2.35 21.82 16.97
N LYS A 187 3.53 22.25 16.47
CA LYS A 187 4.06 23.59 16.73
C LYS A 187 3.14 24.68 16.16
N LYS A 188 2.66 24.51 14.93
CA LYS A 188 1.72 25.44 14.28
C LYS A 188 0.41 25.54 15.05
N ASN A 189 -0.11 24.42 15.53
CA ASN A 189 -1.36 24.38 16.29
C ASN A 189 -1.20 24.96 17.70
N LYS A 190 -0.06 24.77 18.37
CA LYS A 190 0.25 25.43 19.64
C LYS A 190 0.23 26.96 19.54
N ASN A 191 0.63 27.50 18.39
CA ASN A 191 0.59 28.95 18.16
C ASN A 191 -0.82 29.47 17.83
N ARG A 192 -1.74 28.58 17.43
CA ARG A 192 -3.12 28.95 17.10
C ARG A 192 -3.97 28.93 18.37
N LYS A 193 -4.52 30.10 18.74
CA LYS A 193 -5.62 30.15 19.70
C LYS A 193 -6.88 29.64 19.00
N CYS A 194 -7.43 28.54 19.48
CA CYS A 194 -8.63 27.92 18.92
C CYS A 194 -9.83 28.25 19.81
N GLU A 195 -10.94 28.63 19.19
CA GLU A 195 -12.23 28.60 19.88
C GLU A 195 -12.54 27.13 20.20
N ILE A 196 -12.91 26.83 21.45
CA ILE A 196 -13.40 25.49 21.79
C ILE A 196 -14.79 25.39 21.16
N CYS A 197 -14.86 24.82 19.97
CA CYS A 197 -16.14 24.45 19.37
C CYS A 197 -16.54 23.09 19.94
N LEU A 198 -17.44 23.08 20.92
CA LEU A 198 -18.21 21.88 21.27
C LEU A 198 -19.16 21.58 20.12
N THR A 199 -18.70 20.83 19.13
CA THR A 199 -19.56 20.36 18.04
C THR A 199 -20.43 19.22 18.57
N LYS A 200 -21.70 19.53 18.85
CA LYS A 200 -22.73 18.50 19.01
C LYS A 200 -23.01 17.91 17.63
N SER A 201 -22.64 16.65 17.38
CA SER A 201 -23.11 15.94 16.19
C SER A 201 -24.61 15.67 16.35
N THR A 202 -25.45 16.56 15.83
CA THR A 202 -26.90 16.35 15.80
C THR A 202 -27.30 15.28 14.80
N THR A 203 -26.42 14.97 13.84
CA THR A 203 -26.57 13.91 12.87
C THR A 203 -25.47 12.85 13.05
N PRO A 204 -25.79 11.56 12.92
CA PRO A 204 -24.77 10.52 12.93
C PRO A 204 -23.82 10.77 11.75
N LEU A 205 -22.53 10.93 12.05
CA LEU A 205 -21.49 11.00 11.02
C LEU A 205 -21.59 9.72 10.18
N LEU A 206 -21.77 9.87 8.87
CA LEU A 206 -21.87 8.75 7.93
C LEU A 206 -20.61 7.87 8.05
N MET A 207 -20.73 6.76 8.78
CA MET A 207 -19.72 5.72 8.85
C MET A 207 -20.27 4.41 8.30
N ASN A 208 -19.45 3.76 7.50
CA ASN A 208 -19.76 2.51 6.81
C ASN A 208 -20.20 1.41 7.80
N ARG A 209 -21.04 0.49 7.31
CA ARG A 209 -21.80 -0.58 8.02
C ARG A 209 -21.09 -1.43 9.08
N LYS A 210 -19.77 -1.30 9.29
CA LYS A 210 -18.96 -2.13 10.18
C LYS A 210 -18.57 -1.47 11.51
N PHE A 211 -18.82 -0.18 11.72
CA PHE A 211 -18.56 0.48 12.99
C PHE A 211 -19.82 0.51 13.85
N LYS A 212 -19.74 -0.01 15.08
CA LYS A 212 -20.76 0.21 16.12
C LYS A 212 -20.84 1.73 16.34
N LEU A 213 -22.07 2.27 16.37
CA LEU A 213 -22.33 3.69 16.62
C LEU A 213 -21.55 4.15 17.86
N ASP A 214 -20.62 5.07 17.68
CA ASP A 214 -20.11 5.84 18.81
C ASP A 214 -21.31 6.57 19.44
N PRO A 215 -21.37 6.67 20.78
CA PRO A 215 -22.53 7.24 21.46
C PRO A 215 -22.88 8.62 20.90
N PRO A 216 -24.18 8.97 20.76
CA PRO A 216 -24.65 10.28 20.23
C PRO A 216 -24.25 11.50 21.08
N PHE A 217 -23.39 11.31 22.09
CA PHE A 217 -22.85 12.31 23.00
C PHE A 217 -21.31 12.28 23.03
N LEU A 218 -20.66 11.94 21.91
CA LEU A 218 -19.21 12.02 21.81
C LEU A 218 -18.79 13.48 21.61
N PHE A 219 -18.23 14.08 22.66
CA PHE A 219 -17.65 15.42 22.60
C PHE A 219 -16.15 15.29 22.32
N PHE A 220 -15.70 15.79 21.16
CA PHE A 220 -14.27 15.94 20.90
C PHE A 220 -13.77 17.21 21.57
N ILE A 221 -13.14 17.07 22.73
CA ILE A 221 -12.45 18.18 23.41
C ILE A 221 -11.01 18.20 22.90
N PRO A 222 -10.59 19.20 22.10
CA PRO A 222 -9.20 19.30 21.67
C PRO A 222 -8.29 19.48 22.88
N SER A 223 -7.13 18.84 22.89
CA SER A 223 -6.23 18.92 24.04
C SER A 223 -5.70 20.35 24.21
N SER A 224 -5.82 20.87 25.43
CA SER A 224 -5.36 22.22 25.80
C SER A 224 -3.85 22.42 25.54
N VAL A 225 -3.07 21.33 25.61
CA VAL A 225 -1.63 21.29 25.36
C VAL A 225 -1.27 21.58 23.90
N ASN A 226 -2.10 21.16 22.94
CA ASN A 226 -1.84 21.33 21.51
C ASN A 226 -2.70 22.41 20.86
N PHE A 227 -3.85 22.72 21.46
CA PHE A 227 -4.83 23.70 20.99
C PHE A 227 -5.21 24.60 22.16
N PRO A 228 -4.43 25.66 22.43
CA PRO A 228 -4.76 26.55 23.53
C PRO A 228 -6.12 27.24 23.27
N PRO A 229 -7.03 27.24 24.26
CA PRO A 229 -8.33 27.85 24.09
C PRO A 229 -8.21 29.37 23.97
N MET A 230 -9.04 29.95 23.11
CA MET A 230 -9.18 31.39 22.99
C MET A 230 -9.99 31.94 24.17
N SER A 231 -9.46 32.96 24.84
CA SER A 231 -10.22 33.69 25.87
C SER A 231 -11.26 34.61 25.22
N ILE A 232 -12.32 34.95 25.96
CA ILE A 232 -13.36 35.89 25.51
C ILE A 232 -12.75 37.26 25.15
N TYR A 233 -11.75 37.71 25.91
CA TYR A 233 -11.02 38.95 25.63
C TYR A 233 -10.21 38.89 24.33
N ASP A 234 -9.50 37.78 24.09
CA ASP A 234 -8.77 37.55 22.83
C ASP A 234 -9.72 37.51 21.64
N TYR A 235 -10.90 36.90 21.82
CA TYR A 235 -11.94 36.83 20.81
C TYR A 235 -12.46 38.22 20.44
N CYS A 236 -12.84 39.04 21.42
CA CYS A 236 -13.32 40.41 21.18
C CYS A 236 -12.26 41.25 20.44
N LYS A 237 -11.00 41.18 20.89
CA LYS A 237 -9.87 41.88 20.24
C LYS A 237 -9.65 41.42 18.79
N LYS A 238 -9.76 40.11 18.52
CA LYS A 238 -9.65 39.54 17.18
C LYS A 238 -10.81 40.02 16.30
N LYS A 239 -12.04 40.04 16.82
CA LYS A 239 -13.22 40.56 16.12
C LYS A 239 -13.07 42.04 15.77
N GLU A 240 -12.61 42.86 16.72
CA GLU A 240 -12.31 44.28 16.49
C GLU A 240 -11.25 44.46 15.40
N SER A 241 -10.18 43.66 15.41
CA SER A 241 -9.15 43.71 14.37
C SER A 241 -9.67 43.32 12.96
N LEU A 242 -10.61 42.38 12.89
CA LEU A 242 -11.28 41.96 11.65
C LEU A 242 -12.28 43.01 11.15
N SER A 243 -13.00 43.68 12.05
CA SER A 243 -13.91 44.78 11.66
C SER A 243 -13.14 45.98 11.11
N VAL A 244 -11.97 46.29 11.67
CA VAL A 244 -11.10 47.38 11.19
C VAL A 244 -10.46 47.06 9.83
N SER A 245 -10.04 45.81 9.59
CA SER A 245 -9.50 45.40 8.30
C SER A 245 -10.55 45.39 7.18
N THR A 246 -11.82 45.16 7.53
CA THR A 246 -12.94 45.20 6.57
C THR A 246 -13.34 46.64 6.23
N GLN A 247 -13.24 47.58 7.18
CA GLN A 247 -13.45 49.01 6.91
C GLN A 247 -12.39 49.60 5.98
N HIS A 248 -11.12 49.17 6.10
CA HIS A 248 -10.06 49.61 5.18
C HIS A 248 -10.18 49.07 3.75
N ARG A 249 -10.91 47.97 3.52
CA ARG A 249 -11.18 47.45 2.17
C ARG A 249 -12.39 48.11 1.49
N ASN A 250 -13.28 48.72 2.26
CA ASN A 250 -14.51 49.34 1.75
C ASN A 250 -14.45 50.88 1.63
N ALA A 251 -13.29 51.49 1.89
CA ALA A 251 -13.07 52.94 1.74
C ALA A 251 -12.76 53.38 0.29
N GLY A 252 -13.20 52.60 -0.71
CA GLY A 252 -12.93 52.81 -2.12
C GLY A 252 -14.17 52.89 -3.03
N ASP A 253 -15.38 52.92 -2.48
CA ASP A 253 -16.61 53.10 -3.28
C ASP A 253 -17.56 54.06 -2.56
N GLU A 254 -17.37 55.35 -2.81
CA GLU A 254 -18.39 56.36 -2.55
C GLU A 254 -19.50 56.25 -3.59
N THR A 255 -20.60 55.58 -3.25
CA THR A 255 -21.98 55.96 -3.67
C THR A 255 -23.01 54.93 -3.18
N ALA A 256 -23.55 55.12 -1.97
CA ALA A 256 -24.94 54.75 -1.65
C ALA A 256 -25.35 55.26 -0.25
N LEU A 257 -26.12 56.34 -0.26
CA LEU A 257 -27.32 56.58 0.55
C LEU A 257 -27.33 56.18 2.03
N ARG A 258 -27.16 57.23 2.85
CA ARG A 258 -27.84 57.53 4.12
C ARG A 258 -29.09 56.68 4.42
N GLY A 259 -29.09 56.00 5.57
CA GLY A 259 -30.30 55.60 6.28
C GLY A 259 -30.12 54.48 7.30
N GLY A 260 -30.21 54.81 8.60
CA GLY A 260 -30.72 53.87 9.61
C GLY A 260 -29.74 53.35 10.66
N SER A 261 -29.81 53.98 11.84
CA SER A 261 -29.57 53.43 13.18
C SER A 261 -28.38 52.48 13.40
N SER A 262 -27.41 52.98 14.16
CA SER A 262 -26.53 52.20 15.03
C SER A 262 -27.34 51.34 16.01
N GLN A 263 -27.80 50.17 15.58
CA GLN A 263 -28.13 49.09 16.49
C GLN A 263 -26.84 48.32 16.74
N GLN A 264 -26.24 48.55 17.91
CA GLN A 264 -25.34 47.57 18.52
C GLN A 264 -26.13 46.26 18.59
N ARG A 265 -25.91 45.35 17.64
CA ARG A 265 -26.37 43.97 17.80
C ARG A 265 -25.76 43.45 19.09
N LEU A 266 -26.59 42.88 19.97
CA LEU A 266 -26.13 42.16 21.15
C LEU A 266 -25.04 41.19 20.69
N VAL A 267 -23.91 41.19 21.40
CA VAL A 267 -22.72 40.38 21.05
C VAL A 267 -23.10 38.89 20.89
N GLU A 268 -24.20 38.48 21.53
CA GLU A 268 -24.85 37.17 21.54
C GLU A 268 -25.42 36.71 20.19
N ASP A 269 -25.70 37.61 19.24
CA ASP A 269 -26.29 37.28 17.92
C ASP A 269 -25.26 36.94 16.83
N ASP A 270 -23.96 36.95 17.16
CA ASP A 270 -22.92 36.56 16.21
C ASP A 270 -22.83 35.03 16.13
N ALA A 271 -22.84 34.46 14.92
CA ALA A 271 -22.66 33.02 14.71
C ALA A 271 -21.33 32.48 15.26
N LEU A 272 -20.37 33.39 15.49
CA LEU A 272 -19.06 33.13 16.08
C LEU A 272 -19.00 33.51 17.57
N TYR A 273 -20.07 34.07 18.16
CA TYR A 273 -20.13 34.29 19.60
C TYR A 273 -19.96 32.94 20.29
N PRO A 274 -19.08 32.80 21.29
CA PRO A 274 -18.83 31.52 21.89
C PRO A 274 -20.12 31.05 22.59
N SER A 275 -20.87 30.19 21.90
CA SER A 275 -22.08 29.57 22.43
C SER A 275 -21.76 28.94 23.79
N TYR A 276 -22.77 28.91 24.68
CA TYR A 276 -22.84 28.40 26.06
C TYR A 276 -21.69 27.50 26.60
N GLY A 277 -21.01 26.71 25.78
CA GLY A 277 -19.79 25.97 26.11
C GLY A 277 -18.65 26.77 26.73
N SER A 278 -18.45 28.04 26.37
CA SER A 278 -17.42 28.89 27.01
C SER A 278 -17.77 29.30 28.45
N PHE A 279 -19.07 29.35 28.76
CA PHE A 279 -19.59 29.62 30.11
C PHE A 279 -19.46 28.42 31.06
N ILE A 280 -19.37 27.19 30.54
CA ILE A 280 -19.18 25.97 31.34
C ILE A 280 -17.80 25.97 32.04
N PHE A 281 -16.83 26.72 31.50
CA PHE A 281 -15.50 26.86 32.09
C PHE A 281 -15.33 28.14 32.92
N SER A 282 -16.42 28.85 33.25
CA SER A 282 -16.37 29.93 34.23
C SER A 282 -16.01 29.35 35.62
N PRO A 283 -15.42 30.16 36.52
CA PRO A 283 -15.10 29.72 37.89
C PRO A 283 -16.31 29.18 38.67
N SER A 284 -17.52 29.57 38.27
CA SER A 284 -18.79 29.12 38.85
C SER A 284 -19.18 27.69 38.43
N PHE A 285 -18.85 27.23 37.21
CA PHE A 285 -19.21 25.90 36.71
C PHE A 285 -18.09 24.87 36.85
N LEU A 286 -16.82 25.30 36.97
CA LEU A 286 -15.66 24.44 37.26
C LEU A 286 -15.75 23.69 38.61
N ARG A 287 -16.68 24.05 39.49
CA ARG A 287 -16.95 23.29 40.73
C ARG A 287 -17.63 21.94 40.48
N TYR A 288 -18.27 21.77 39.32
CA TYR A 288 -19.04 20.56 38.97
C TYR A 288 -18.34 19.67 37.94
N VAL A 289 -17.16 20.06 37.46
CA VAL A 289 -16.37 19.26 36.52
C VAL A 289 -15.31 18.52 37.32
N ASP A 290 -15.26 17.20 37.16
CA ASP A 290 -14.24 16.37 37.80
C ASP A 290 -12.85 16.79 37.29
N LYS A 291 -12.00 17.25 38.22
CA LYS A 291 -10.67 17.77 37.90
C LYS A 291 -9.70 16.67 37.44
N ALA A 292 -10.05 15.40 37.65
CA ALA A 292 -9.28 14.26 37.16
C ALA A 292 -9.37 14.10 35.63
N CYS A 293 -10.29 14.81 34.96
CA CYS A 293 -10.49 14.74 33.52
C CYS A 293 -9.67 15.76 32.70
N PHE A 294 -8.77 16.54 33.33
CA PHE A 294 -7.91 17.54 32.67
C PHE A 294 -6.42 17.21 32.78
#